data_AF-V9FHD4-F1
#
_entry.id   AF-V9FHD4-F1
#
_cell.length_a   1.000
_cell.length_b   1.000
_cell.length_c   1.000
_cell.angle_alpha   90.00
_cell.angle_beta   90.00
_cell.angle_gamma   90.00
#
_symmetry.space_group_name_H-M   'P 1'
#
loop_
_entity.id
_entity.type
_entity.pdbx_description
1 polymer ?
#
loop_
_entity_poly.entity_id
_entity_poly.type
_entity_poly.pdbx_seq_one_letter_code
_entity_poly.pdbx_strand_id
1 'polypeptide(L)'
;MCDEATVVTFVGDGNYVGDGGELLQRLWEFATWKMIRNCPGRYVIKNKKSTPFLIDGVPVTSIDTGDVVRQALGTTGREVPTIVVHDLESPRCVDRVNVVVFGAEGCGGGVITYCKQEQDGNAIYVHTLNTASGLRRKLGGLQIDHVLKL
;
A
#
# COMPACT_ATOMS: atom_id res chain seq x y z
N MET A 1 -24.36 -15.46 23.85
CA MET A 1 -23.93 -14.05 23.72
C MET A 1 -22.53 -14.11 23.16
N CYS A 2 -22.42 -14.10 21.83
CA CYS A 2 -21.11 -14.13 21.18
C CYS A 2 -20.53 -12.73 21.33
N ASP A 3 -19.33 -12.64 21.91
CA ASP A 3 -18.54 -11.41 21.90
C ASP A 3 -18.50 -10.90 20.44
N GLU A 4 -18.97 -9.68 20.21
CA GLU A 4 -18.67 -8.98 18.97
C GLU A 4 -17.16 -8.77 18.97
N ALA A 5 -16.44 -9.66 18.27
CA ALA A 5 -15.05 -9.43 17.95
C ALA A 5 -14.99 -8.06 17.27
N THR A 6 -14.40 -7.08 17.94
CA THR A 6 -14.22 -5.74 17.43
C THR A 6 -13.48 -5.85 16.10
N VAL A 7 -14.20 -5.62 15.00
CA VAL A 7 -13.62 -5.66 13.67
C VAL A 7 -12.57 -4.56 13.62
N VAL A 8 -11.30 -4.94 13.59
CA VAL A 8 -10.20 -3.97 13.52
C VAL A 8 -10.29 -3.27 12.18
N THR A 9 -10.72 -2.02 12.22
CA THR A 9 -10.83 -1.14 11.07
C THR A 9 -9.57 -0.28 10.94
N PHE A 10 -9.35 0.28 9.75
CA PHE A 10 -8.34 1.32 9.57
C PHE A 10 -8.65 2.54 10.44
N VAL A 11 -7.66 3.00 11.21
CA VAL A 11 -7.70 4.24 12.00
C VAL A 11 -6.75 5.27 11.39
N GLY A 12 -5.54 4.83 11.00
CA GLY A 12 -4.58 5.65 10.27
C GLY A 12 -4.16 6.92 11.00
N ASP A 13 -4.21 8.05 10.30
CA ASP A 13 -3.97 9.39 10.84
C ASP A 13 -5.21 10.04 11.49
N GLY A 14 -6.32 9.30 11.61
CA GLY A 14 -7.60 9.80 12.12
C GLY A 14 -8.50 10.49 11.09
N ASN A 15 -8.03 10.78 9.87
CA ASN A 15 -8.83 11.47 8.87
C ASN A 15 -9.77 10.54 8.07
N TYR A 16 -9.48 9.24 8.09
CA TYR A 16 -10.17 8.22 7.27
C TYR A 16 -10.52 6.97 8.09
N VAL A 17 -10.91 7.16 9.36
CA VAL A 17 -11.33 6.05 10.23
C VAL A 17 -12.49 5.30 9.56
N GLY A 18 -12.36 3.99 9.41
CA GLY A 18 -13.35 3.17 8.71
C GLY A 18 -13.05 2.90 7.22
N ASP A 19 -12.16 3.67 6.58
CA ASP A 19 -11.90 3.58 5.14
C ASP A 19 -10.81 2.55 4.81
N GLY A 20 -10.98 1.32 5.30
CA GLY A 20 -10.04 0.22 5.15
C GLY A 20 -10.14 -0.78 6.30
N GLY A 21 -9.33 -1.83 6.26
CA GLY A 21 -9.40 -2.92 7.24
C GLY A 21 -8.13 -3.13 8.05
N GLU A 22 -8.13 -4.20 8.84
CA GLU A 22 -7.01 -4.63 9.69
C GLU A 22 -5.67 -4.68 8.94
N LEU A 23 -5.63 -5.23 7.73
CA LEU A 23 -4.38 -5.35 6.96
C LEU A 23 -3.79 -3.98 6.60
N LEU A 24 -4.64 -3.01 6.28
CA LEU A 24 -4.21 -1.64 6.02
C LEU A 24 -3.71 -0.97 7.30
N GLN A 25 -4.35 -1.25 8.44
CA GLN A 25 -3.91 -0.76 9.75
C GLN A 25 -2.54 -1.35 10.15
N ARG A 26 -2.30 -2.65 9.92
CA ARG A 26 -0.98 -3.28 10.13
C ARG A 26 0.11 -2.62 9.28
N LEU A 27 -0.19 -2.34 8.00
CA LEU A 27 0.73 -1.62 7.12
C LEU A 27 0.98 -0.18 7.60
N TRP A 28 -0.05 0.47 8.15
CA TRP A 28 0.08 1.79 8.76
C TRP A 28 1.04 1.80 9.95
N GLU A 29 0.93 0.79 10.82
CA GLU A 29 1.77 0.66 12.02
C GLU A 29 3.23 0.30 11.70
N PHE A 30 3.47 -0.36 10.58
CA PHE A 30 4.80 -0.77 10.14
C PHE A 30 5.76 0.39 9.84
N ALA A 31 5.25 1.53 9.37
CA ALA A 31 6.08 2.65 8.95
C ALA A 31 5.45 4.00 9.28
N THR A 32 6.26 5.06 9.32
CA THR A 32 5.67 6.41 9.41
C THR A 32 5.21 6.88 8.04
N TRP A 33 3.91 7.00 7.87
CA TRP A 33 3.28 7.47 6.64
C TRP A 33 3.05 8.99 6.65
N LYS A 34 3.02 9.57 5.46
CA LYS A 34 2.65 10.98 5.24
C LYS A 34 1.69 11.08 4.08
N MET A 35 0.57 11.76 4.30
CA MET A 35 -0.41 12.00 3.23
C MET A 35 0.23 12.84 2.12
N ILE A 36 0.01 12.42 0.88
CA ILE A 36 0.42 13.17 -0.30
C ILE A 36 -0.48 14.40 -0.42
N ARG A 37 0.12 15.58 -0.59
CA ARG A 37 -0.62 16.84 -0.71
C ARG A 37 -1.66 16.74 -1.84
N ASN A 38 -2.91 17.15 -1.55
CA ASN A 38 -4.04 17.11 -2.48
C ASN A 38 -4.40 15.71 -3.01
N CYS A 39 -3.95 14.65 -2.35
CA CYS A 39 -4.25 13.26 -2.71
C CYS A 39 -4.89 12.58 -1.48
N PRO A 40 -6.16 12.88 -1.17
CA PRO A 40 -6.85 12.36 0.01
C PRO A 40 -6.78 10.83 0.07
N GLY A 41 -6.57 10.26 1.26
CA GLY A 41 -6.49 8.81 1.45
C GLY A 41 -5.27 8.12 0.80
N ARG A 42 -4.26 8.87 0.32
CA ARG A 42 -3.03 8.32 -0.25
C ARG A 42 -1.80 8.80 0.51
N TYR A 43 -0.96 7.86 0.89
CA TYR A 43 0.17 8.12 1.77
C TYR A 43 1.45 7.54 1.17
N VAL A 44 2.56 8.25 1.37
CA VAL A 44 3.92 7.75 1.11
C VAL A 44 4.62 7.49 2.43
N ILE A 45 5.54 6.53 2.44
CA ILE A 45 6.46 6.35 3.55
C ILE A 45 7.30 7.63 3.68
N LYS A 46 7.48 8.13 4.90
CA LYS A 46 8.42 9.23 5.16
C LYS A 46 9.83 8.74 4.87
N ASN A 47 10.29 9.00 3.66
CA ASN A 47 11.59 8.62 3.14
C ASN A 47 12.33 9.87 2.67
N LYS A 48 13.54 10.12 3.17
CA LYS A 48 14.41 11.22 2.70
C LYS A 48 15.75 10.64 2.27
N LYS A 49 16.39 11.22 1.24
CA LYS A 49 17.73 10.80 0.80
C LYS A 49 18.77 10.77 1.92
N SER A 50 18.70 11.74 2.85
CA SER A 50 19.62 11.83 3.98
C SER A 50 19.30 10.86 5.14
N THR A 51 18.06 10.38 5.21
CA THR A 51 17.57 9.50 6.28
C THR A 51 16.53 8.54 5.66
N PRO A 52 16.99 7.52 4.91
CA PRO A 52 16.08 6.61 4.24
C PRO A 52 15.34 5.72 5.25
N PHE A 53 14.10 5.34 4.94
CA PHE A 53 13.43 4.26 5.68
C PHE A 53 14.06 2.94 5.25
N LEU A 54 14.62 2.20 6.22
CA LEU A 54 15.30 0.94 6.00
C LEU A 54 14.46 -0.20 6.54
N ILE A 55 14.44 -1.30 5.80
CA ILE A 55 13.89 -2.58 6.21
C ILE A 55 15.05 -3.56 6.16
N ASP A 56 15.42 -4.14 7.31
CA ASP A 56 16.60 -5.01 7.46
C ASP A 56 17.90 -4.42 6.88
N GLY A 57 18.07 -3.11 7.02
CA GLY A 57 19.23 -2.36 6.49
C GLY A 57 19.14 -2.01 5.00
N VAL A 58 18.11 -2.46 4.29
CA VAL A 58 17.88 -2.17 2.86
C VAL A 58 16.93 -0.98 2.70
N PRO A 59 17.24 0.02 1.86
CA PRO A 59 16.30 1.12 1.58
C PRO A 59 14.98 0.59 1.03
N VAL A 60 13.85 1.03 1.59
CA VAL A 60 12.53 0.56 1.18
C VAL A 60 12.25 0.77 -0.31
N THR A 61 12.87 1.79 -0.92
CA THR A 61 12.76 2.07 -2.35
C THR A 61 13.45 1.03 -3.23
N SER A 62 14.24 0.12 -2.66
CA SER A 62 14.91 -0.97 -3.33
C SER A 62 14.23 -2.32 -3.10
N ILE A 63 13.10 -2.34 -2.38
CA ILE A 63 12.38 -3.56 -2.01
C ILE A 63 11.10 -3.64 -2.82
N ASP A 64 10.80 -4.81 -3.37
CA ASP A 64 9.58 -4.97 -4.15
C ASP A 64 8.30 -4.88 -3.30
N THR A 65 7.16 -4.75 -3.98
CA THR A 65 5.89 -4.52 -3.30
C THR A 65 5.43 -5.71 -2.45
N GLY A 66 5.65 -6.93 -2.91
CA GLY A 66 5.25 -8.13 -2.19
C GLY A 66 6.04 -8.25 -0.90
N ASP A 67 7.35 -8.02 -0.96
CA ASP A 67 8.23 -8.11 0.20
C ASP A 67 7.94 -7.05 1.24
N VAL A 68 7.76 -5.78 0.84
CA VAL A 68 7.34 -4.73 1.78
C VAL A 68 6.01 -5.08 2.47
N VAL A 69 5.02 -5.59 1.72
CA VAL A 69 3.72 -5.96 2.30
C VAL A 69 3.84 -7.16 3.23
N ARG A 70 4.56 -8.22 2.84
CA ARG A 70 4.76 -9.41 3.69
C ARG A 70 5.47 -9.07 4.98
N GLN A 71 6.52 -8.26 4.91
CA GLN A 71 7.24 -7.80 6.08
C GLN A 71 6.34 -6.98 7.01
N ALA A 72 5.60 -6.02 6.46
CA ALA A 72 4.68 -5.20 7.23
C ALA A 72 3.62 -6.03 7.96
N LEU A 73 3.02 -6.99 7.26
CA LEU A 73 2.01 -7.87 7.85
C LEU A 73 2.65 -8.84 8.86
N GLY A 74 3.86 -9.35 8.64
CA GLY A 74 4.51 -10.31 9.53
C GLY A 74 4.89 -9.77 10.92
N THR A 75 4.92 -8.44 11.12
CA THR A 75 5.39 -7.82 12.38
C THR A 75 4.60 -8.19 13.64
N THR A 76 3.34 -8.60 13.52
CA THR A 76 2.44 -8.80 14.66
C THR A 76 2.36 -10.24 15.17
N GLY A 77 3.17 -11.17 14.64
CA GLY A 77 3.11 -12.60 14.96
C GLY A 77 1.79 -13.28 14.55
N ARG A 78 0.89 -12.52 13.90
CA ARG A 78 -0.34 -13.01 13.29
C ARG A 78 -0.03 -13.62 11.93
N GLU A 79 -0.88 -14.53 11.49
CA GLU A 79 -0.79 -15.11 10.16
C GLU A 79 -0.76 -14.00 9.09
N VAL A 80 0.13 -14.18 8.12
CA VAL A 80 0.23 -13.34 6.93
C VAL A 80 -0.68 -13.98 5.89
N PRO A 81 -1.77 -13.32 5.46
CA PRO A 81 -2.62 -13.87 4.43
C PRO A 81 -1.87 -14.01 3.11
N THR A 82 -2.37 -14.83 2.19
CA THR A 82 -1.85 -14.87 0.83
C THR A 82 -1.95 -13.48 0.19
N ILE A 83 -0.81 -12.95 -0.27
CA ILE A 83 -0.74 -11.66 -0.95
C ILE A 83 -0.56 -11.89 -2.44
N VAL A 84 -1.49 -11.34 -3.22
CA VAL A 84 -1.39 -11.27 -4.68
C VAL A 84 -0.89 -9.88 -5.06
N VAL A 85 0.22 -9.84 -5.79
CA VAL A 85 0.73 -8.60 -6.40
C VAL A 85 0.33 -8.61 -7.87
N HIS A 86 -0.50 -7.65 -8.26
CA HIS A 86 -0.86 -7.43 -9.65
C HIS A 86 0.13 -6.48 -10.28
N ASP A 87 0.89 -6.97 -11.26
CA ASP A 87 1.84 -6.15 -12.03
C ASP A 87 1.16 -5.67 -13.31
N LEU A 88 0.88 -4.36 -13.37
CA LEU A 88 -0.04 -3.75 -14.34
C LEU A 88 0.63 -2.63 -15.15
N GLU A 89 0.17 -2.46 -16.38
CA GLU A 89 0.43 -1.28 -17.20
C GLU A 89 -0.76 -0.34 -17.18
N SER A 90 -0.51 0.96 -17.22
CA SER A 90 -1.53 1.99 -17.26
C SER A 90 -1.31 2.91 -18.46
N PRO A 91 -2.36 3.26 -19.24
CA PRO A 91 -2.22 4.27 -20.29
C PRO A 91 -2.00 5.69 -19.74
N ARG A 92 -1.95 5.87 -18.41
CA ARG A 92 -1.87 7.15 -17.72
C ARG A 92 -0.50 7.40 -17.08
N CYS A 93 0.42 6.43 -17.13
CA CYS A 93 1.81 6.60 -16.70
C CYS A 93 2.74 5.65 -17.45
N VAL A 94 4.02 6.01 -17.55
CA VAL A 94 5.05 5.21 -18.21
C VAL A 94 5.58 4.08 -17.33
N ASP A 95 5.51 4.25 -16.01
CA ASP A 95 5.99 3.27 -15.04
C ASP A 95 5.01 2.09 -14.96
N ARG A 96 5.54 0.87 -14.80
CA ARG A 96 4.74 -0.28 -14.35
C ARG A 96 4.20 -0.01 -12.93
N VAL A 97 3.02 -0.56 -12.65
CA VAL A 97 2.33 -0.33 -11.38
C VAL A 97 2.01 -1.66 -10.73
N ASN A 98 2.65 -1.93 -9.59
CA ASN A 98 2.28 -3.05 -8.74
C ASN A 98 1.12 -2.64 -7.82
N VAL A 99 0.08 -3.46 -7.77
CA VAL A 99 -1.10 -3.24 -6.94
C VAL A 99 -1.33 -4.44 -6.04
N VAL A 100 -1.53 -4.19 -4.75
CA VAL A 100 -2.02 -5.18 -3.78
C VAL A 100 -3.35 -4.68 -3.26
N VAL A 101 -4.39 -5.49 -3.38
CA VAL A 101 -5.76 -5.16 -2.95
C VAL A 101 -6.06 -5.92 -1.67
N PHE A 102 -6.57 -5.23 -0.65
CA PHE A 102 -7.01 -5.84 0.59
C PHE A 102 -8.54 -5.89 0.65
N GLY A 103 -9.07 -7.04 1.07
CA GLY A 103 -10.51 -7.28 1.14
C GLY A 103 -11.18 -7.40 -0.23
N ALA A 104 -12.40 -7.95 -0.24
CA ALA A 104 -13.19 -8.07 -1.46
C ALA A 104 -13.44 -6.69 -2.07
N GLU A 105 -13.25 -6.58 -3.39
CA GLU A 105 -13.50 -5.33 -4.13
C GLU A 105 -12.72 -4.10 -3.62
N GLY A 106 -11.57 -4.35 -2.97
CA GLY A 106 -10.71 -3.33 -2.37
C GLY A 106 -11.33 -2.58 -1.20
N CYS A 107 -12.34 -3.16 -0.54
CA CYS A 107 -12.96 -2.56 0.65
C CYS A 107 -11.98 -2.37 1.82
N GLY A 108 -10.88 -3.13 1.84
CA GLY A 108 -9.82 -3.01 2.82
C GLY A 108 -8.73 -2.00 2.46
N GLY A 109 -8.80 -1.33 1.31
CA GLY A 109 -7.72 -0.49 0.78
C GLY A 109 -6.61 -1.31 0.13
N GLY A 110 -5.38 -0.79 0.15
CA GLY A 110 -4.27 -1.51 -0.46
C GLY A 110 -3.01 -0.69 -0.71
N VAL A 111 -2.11 -1.28 -1.48
CA VAL A 111 -0.84 -0.69 -1.88
C VAL A 111 -0.83 -0.46 -3.38
N ILE A 112 -0.37 0.72 -3.79
CA ILE A 112 0.01 1.01 -5.17
C ILE A 112 1.49 1.37 -5.15
N THR A 113 2.30 0.67 -5.94
CA THR A 113 3.73 0.93 -6.09
C THR A 113 4.03 1.28 -7.53
N TYR A 114 4.67 2.42 -7.75
CA TYR A 114 5.27 2.73 -9.05
C TYR A 114 6.64 2.09 -9.14
N CYS A 115 6.88 1.33 -10.20
CA CYS A 115 8.13 0.64 -10.50
C CYS A 115 8.90 1.43 -11.55
N LYS A 116 9.87 2.21 -11.09
CA LYS A 116 10.71 3.10 -11.92
C LYS A 116 12.01 2.40 -12.26
N GLN A 117 12.55 2.68 -13.44
CA GLN A 117 13.92 2.30 -13.77
C GLN A 117 14.85 3.51 -13.64
N GLU A 118 15.95 3.34 -12.92
CA GLU A 118 17.05 4.30 -12.89
C GLU A 118 17.94 4.15 -14.12
N GLN A 119 18.75 5.18 -14.38
CA GLN A 119 19.66 5.22 -15.54
C GLN A 119 20.71 4.10 -15.53
N ASP A 120 21.02 3.55 -14.36
CA ASP A 120 21.96 2.45 -14.15
C ASP A 120 21.30 1.06 -14.24
N GLY A 121 20.00 0.99 -14.54
CA GLY A 121 19.22 -0.24 -14.64
C GLY A 121 18.61 -0.74 -13.33
N ASN A 122 18.87 -0.07 -12.20
CA ASN A 122 18.26 -0.47 -10.93
C ASN A 122 16.78 -0.07 -10.86
N ALA A 123 15.95 -0.93 -10.27
CA ALA A 123 14.55 -0.63 -10.03
C ALA A 123 14.38 0.22 -8.76
N ILE A 124 13.55 1.25 -8.84
CA ILE A 124 13.08 2.04 -7.70
C ILE A 124 11.58 1.84 -7.52
N TYR A 125 11.20 1.48 -6.30
CA TYR A 125 9.83 1.26 -5.89
C TYR A 125 9.31 2.45 -5.07
N VAL A 126 8.21 3.05 -5.53
CA VAL A 126 7.52 4.12 -4.80
C VAL A 126 6.21 3.58 -4.25
N HIS A 127 6.27 3.02 -3.04
CA HIS A 127 5.11 2.46 -2.36
C HIS A 127 4.18 3.55 -1.84
N THR A 128 2.89 3.37 -2.07
CA THR A 128 1.86 4.20 -1.47
C THR A 128 0.82 3.34 -0.78
N LEU A 129 0.51 3.67 0.46
CA LEU A 129 -0.64 3.15 1.19
C LEU A 129 -1.88 3.92 0.75
N ASN A 130 -2.96 3.21 0.47
CA ASN A 130 -4.21 3.79 -0.01
C ASN A 130 -5.37 3.26 0.85
N THR A 131 -6.17 4.18 1.38
CA THR A 131 -7.49 3.85 1.95
C THR A 131 -8.39 3.22 0.88
N ALA A 132 -9.49 2.58 1.24
CA ALA A 132 -10.38 1.94 0.27
C ALA A 132 -10.88 2.94 -0.79
N SER A 133 -11.36 4.10 -0.35
CA SER A 133 -11.78 5.17 -1.25
C SER A 133 -10.61 5.78 -2.06
N GLY A 134 -9.44 5.93 -1.44
CA GLY A 134 -8.23 6.44 -2.08
C GLY A 134 -7.70 5.52 -3.18
N LEU A 135 -7.74 4.21 -2.93
CA LEU A 135 -7.34 3.16 -3.86
C LEU A 135 -8.25 3.21 -5.09
N ARG A 136 -9.58 3.14 -4.90
CA ARG A 136 -10.56 3.17 -6.00
C ARG A 136 -10.39 4.40 -6.89
N ARG A 137 -10.31 5.59 -6.29
CA ARG A 137 -10.12 6.85 -7.04
C ARG A 137 -8.82 6.83 -7.83
N LYS A 138 -7.74 6.31 -7.24
CA LYS A 138 -6.44 6.28 -7.91
C LYS A 138 -6.41 5.28 -9.06
N LEU A 139 -6.90 4.06 -8.85
CA LEU A 139 -6.94 3.04 -9.89
C LEU A 139 -7.83 3.46 -11.06
N GLY A 140 -8.99 4.09 -10.79
CA GLY A 140 -9.83 4.66 -11.85
C GLY A 140 -9.12 5.78 -12.61
N GLY A 141 -8.40 6.67 -11.92
CA GLY A 141 -7.57 7.70 -12.56
C GLY A 141 -6.40 7.14 -13.38
N LEU A 142 -5.96 5.93 -13.09
CA LEU A 142 -4.96 5.16 -13.85
C LEU A 142 -5.59 4.26 -14.92
N GLN A 143 -6.93 4.13 -14.97
CA GLN A 143 -7.65 3.21 -15.88
C GLN A 143 -7.24 1.74 -15.72
N ILE A 144 -6.98 1.32 -14.48
CA ILE A 144 -6.62 -0.08 -14.12
C ILE A 144 -7.48 -0.61 -12.97
N ASP A 145 -8.65 -0.02 -12.73
CA ASP A 145 -9.58 -0.39 -11.66
C ASP A 145 -10.26 -1.76 -11.85
N HIS A 146 -10.09 -2.40 -13.02
CA HIS A 146 -10.50 -3.78 -13.24
C HIS A 146 -9.88 -4.76 -12.23
N VAL A 147 -8.70 -4.43 -11.69
CA VAL A 147 -8.01 -5.22 -10.65
C VAL A 147 -8.84 -5.38 -9.37
N LEU A 148 -9.78 -4.47 -9.11
CA LEU A 148 -10.65 -4.56 -7.94
C LEU A 148 -11.68 -5.68 -8.05
N LYS A 149 -11.96 -6.20 -9.25
CA LYS A 149 -13.00 -7.21 -9.48
C LYS A 149 -12.42 -8.64 -9.55
N LEU A 150 -11.13 -8.79 -9.29
CA LEU A 150 -10.40 -10.06 -9.36
C LEU A 150 -10.50 -10.85 -8.06
#